data_AF-A0A530M5F1-F1
#
_entry.id   AF-A0A530M5F1-F1
#
_cell.length_a   1.000
_cell.length_b   1.000
_cell.length_c   1.000
_cell.angle_alpha   90.00
_cell.angle_beta   90.00
_cell.angle_gamma   90.00
#
_symmetry.space_group_name_H-M   'P 1'
#
loop_
_entity.id
_entity.type
_entity.pdbx_description
1 polymer ?
#
loop_
_entity_poly.entity_id
_entity_poly.type
_entity_poly.pdbx_seq_one_letter_code
_entity_poly.pdbx_strand_id
1 'polypeptide(L)' 'MASALILIEGGSNILRYVQSAERLGLHPIMLSADPARYEHLVAGGTEVFRVDTSKLDALICECSRLR' A
#
# COMPACT_ATOMS: atom_id res chain seq x y z
N MET A 1 3.88 16.13 10.93
CA MET A 1 3.19 15.81 9.66
C MET A 1 3.45 14.34 9.40
N ALA A 2 2.43 13.49 9.44
CA ALA A 2 2.62 12.07 9.14
C ALA A 2 2.80 11.93 7.61
N SER A 3 3.81 11.19 7.18
CA SER A 3 4.09 10.90 5.78
C SER A 3 3.76 9.43 5.50
N ALA A 4 3.08 9.16 4.40
CA ALA A 4 2.74 7.81 3.99
C ALA A 4 3.66 7.32 2.87
N LEU A 5 3.89 6.01 2.81
CA LEU A 5 4.46 5.33 1.64
C LEU A 5 3.35 4.55 0.95
N ILE A 6 3.00 4.95 -0.27
CA ILE A 6 2.02 4.23 -1.10
C ILE A 6 2.76 3.22 -1.97
N LEU A 7 2.43 1.95 -1.80
CA LEU A 7 2.92 0.82 -2.58
C LEU A 7 1.84 0.42 -3.59
N ILE A 8 2.18 0.32 -4.87
CA ILE A 8 1.24 -0.05 -5.94
C ILE A 8 1.67 -1.40 -6.48
N GLU A 9 0.85 -2.43 -6.23
CA GLU A 9 1.22 -3.83 -6.44
C GLU A 9 2.54 -4.20 -5.72
N GLY A 10 2.94 -5.47 -5.83
CA GLY A 10 4.13 -5.94 -5.15
C GLY A 10 4.53 -7.36 -5.53
N GLY A 11 5.82 -7.64 -5.37
CA GLY A 11 6.40 -8.98 -5.50
C GLY A 11 6.70 -9.60 -4.14
N SER A 12 7.50 -10.66 -4.15
CA SER A 12 7.94 -11.39 -2.94
C SER A 12 8.75 -10.53 -1.95
N ASN A 13 9.25 -9.38 -2.37
CA ASN A 13 10.04 -8.47 -1.54
C ASN A 13 9.22 -7.33 -0.90
N ILE A 14 7.90 -7.27 -1.13
CA ILE A 14 7.03 -6.17 -0.67
C ILE A 14 7.11 -5.95 0.84
N LEU A 15 7.24 -7.03 1.62
CA LEU A 15 7.37 -6.98 3.07
C LEU A 15 8.61 -6.18 3.53
N ARG A 16 9.70 -6.17 2.76
CA ARG A 16 10.90 -5.40 3.10
C ARG A 16 10.65 -3.90 2.98
N TYR A 17 9.87 -3.47 1.98
CA TYR A 17 9.50 -2.07 1.82
C TYR A 17 8.57 -1.60 2.93
N VAL A 18 7.60 -2.43 3.33
CA VAL A 18 6.73 -2.18 4.48
C VAL A 18 7.54 -1.98 5.76
N GLN A 19 8.43 -2.92 6.09
CA GLN A 19 9.27 -2.82 7.30
C GLN A 19 10.22 -1.62 7.27
N SER A 20 10.75 -1.28 6.09
CA SER A 20 11.57 -0.08 5.92
C SER A 20 10.75 1.20 6.12
N ALA A 21 9.52 1.25 5.63
CA ALA A 21 8.62 2.40 5.82
C ALA A 21 8.34 2.63 7.31
N GLU A 22 7.96 1.57 8.04
CA GLU A 22 7.70 1.63 9.49
C GLU A 22 8.92 2.13 10.27
N ARG A 23 10.12 1.62 9.94
CA ARG A 23 11.38 2.06 10.58
C ARG A 23 11.72 3.51 10.31
N LEU A 24 11.25 4.06 9.19
CA LEU A 24 11.38 5.47 8.83
C LEU A 24 10.24 6.34 9.40
N GLY A 25 9.30 5.75 10.14
CA GLY A 25 8.12 6.45 10.65
C GLY A 25 7.11 6.81 9.56
N LEU A 26 7.17 6.13 8.41
CA LEU A 26 6.20 6.26 7.33
C LEU A 26 5.04 5.29 7.54
N HIS A 27 3.82 5.70 7.21
CA HIS A 27 2.65 4.83 7.21
C HIS A 27 2.55 4.06 5.88
N PRO A 28 2.79 2.74 5.84
CA PRO A 28 2.69 1.97 4.60
C PRO A 28 1.21 1.76 4.22
N ILE A 29 0.89 2.07 2.96
CA ILE A 29 -0.42 1.86 2.36
C ILE A 29 -0.24 1.08 1.07
N MET A 30 -0.96 -0.02 0.91
CA MET A 30 -0.90 -0.88 -0.27
C MET A 30 -2.13 -0.68 -1.15
N LEU A 31 -1.93 -0.39 -2.44
CA LEU A 31 -2.98 -0.42 -3.45
C LEU A 31 -2.78 -1.66 -4.33
N SER A 32 -3.82 -2.47 -4.46
CA SER A 32 -3.75 -3.73 -5.22
C SER A 32 -5.06 -4.01 -5.97
N ALA A 33 -4.97 -4.55 -7.18
CA ALA A 33 -6.13 -5.09 -7.88
C ALA A 33 -6.67 -6.37 -7.22
N ASP A 34 -5.81 -7.07 -6.49
CA ASP A 34 -6.14 -8.29 -5.76
C ASP A 34 -5.53 -8.28 -4.34
N PRO A 35 -6.25 -7.72 -3.34
CA PRO A 35 -5.80 -7.67 -1.95
C PRO A 35 -5.52 -9.04 -1.32
N ALA A 36 -6.15 -10.12 -1.80
CA ALA A 36 -5.99 -11.46 -1.23
C ALA A 36 -4.53 -11.95 -1.33
N ARG A 37 -3.78 -11.46 -2.33
CA ARG A 37 -2.34 -11.73 -2.48
C ARG A 37 -1.48 -11.17 -1.35
N TYR A 38 -2.03 -10.26 -0.54
CA TYR A 38 -1.32 -9.48 0.46
C TYR A 38 -1.92 -9.60 1.87
N GLU A 39 -2.75 -10.61 2.15
CA GLU A 39 -3.32 -10.84 3.49
C GLU A 39 -2.23 -10.95 4.58
N HIS A 40 -1.05 -11.49 4.23
CA HIS A 40 0.10 -11.55 5.12
C HIS A 40 0.65 -10.16 5.54
N LEU A 41 0.38 -9.11 4.76
CA LEU A 41 0.75 -7.72 5.11
C LEU A 41 -0.25 -7.07 6.06
N VAL A 42 -1.54 -7.45 5.96
CA VAL A 42 -2.59 -6.95 6.87
C VAL A 42 -2.32 -7.38 8.30
N ALA A 43 -1.82 -8.61 8.49
CA ALA A 43 -1.36 -9.08 9.79
C ALA A 43 -0.20 -8.24 10.38
N GLY A 44 0.54 -7.51 9.54
CA GLY A 44 1.60 -6.58 9.92
C GLY A 44 1.14 -5.15 10.17
N GLY A 45 -0.16 -4.84 10.09
CA GLY A 45 -0.69 -3.49 10.29
C GLY A 45 -0.65 -2.59 9.06
N THR A 46 -0.33 -3.12 7.88
CA THR A 46 -0.41 -2.39 6.61
C THR A 46 -1.85 -2.36 6.10
N GLU A 47 -2.34 -1.18 5.72
CA GLU A 47 -3.64 -1.03 5.09
C GLU A 47 -3.56 -1.44 3.61
N VAL A 48 -4.49 -2.29 3.16
CA VAL A 48 -4.56 -2.75 1.76
C VAL A 48 -5.89 -2.32 1.15
N PHE A 49 -5.83 -1.47 0.13
CA PHE A 49 -6.98 -0.98 -0.63
C PHE A 49 -7.07 -1.68 -1.97
N ARG A 50 -8.30 -2.09 -2.33
CA ARG A 50 -8.58 -2.64 -3.65
C ARG A 50 -8.70 -1.49 -4.67
N VAL A 51 -7.82 -1.46 -5.67
CA VAL A 51 -7.81 -0.44 -6.72
C VAL A 51 -7.56 -1.10 -8.07
N ASP A 52 -8.19 -0.61 -9.14
CA ASP A 52 -7.80 -1.01 -10.50
C ASP A 52 -6.43 -0.41 -10.84
N THR A 53 -5.36 -1.16 -10.55
CA THR A 53 -3.96 -0.72 -10.73
C THR A 53 -3.54 -0.57 -12.19
N SER A 54 -4.41 -0.99 -13.13
CA SER A 54 -4.21 -0.75 -14.57
C SER A 54 -4.64 0.66 -15.01
N LYS A 55 -5.33 1.40 -14.14
CA LYS A 55 -5.92 2.71 -14.42
C LYS A 55 -5.33 3.81 -13.56
N LEU A 56 -4.62 4.75 -14.18
CA LEU A 56 -3.97 5.87 -13.49
C LEU A 56 -4.98 6.79 -12.79
N ASP A 57 -6.14 7.02 -13.38
CA ASP A 57 -7.23 7.80 -12.80
C ASP A 57 -7.79 7.14 -11.53
N ALA A 58 -7.89 5.81 -11.50
CA ALA A 58 -8.29 5.07 -10.31
C ALA A 58 -7.25 5.23 -9.19
N LEU A 59 -5.95 5.14 -9.51
CA LEU A 59 -4.86 5.36 -8.55
C LEU A 59 -4.87 6.78 -7.98
N ILE A 60 -4.99 7.81 -8.84
CA ILE A 60 -5.04 9.22 -8.40
C ILE A 60 -6.27 9.46 -7.52
N CYS A 61 -7.43 8.93 -7.91
CA CYS A 61 -8.67 9.05 -7.16
C CYS A 61 -8.52 8.48 -5.75
N GLU A 62 -8.01 7.25 -5.63
CA GLU A 62 -7.80 6.61 -4.34
C GLU A 62 -6.75 7.33 -3.50
N CYS A 63 -5.60 7.70 -4.06
CA CYS A 63 -4.59 8.49 -3.36
C CYS A 63 -5.14 9.83 -2.83
N SER A 64 -6.07 10.46 -3.56
CA SER A 64 -6.70 11.72 -3.15
C SER A 64 -7.72 11.54 -2.01
N ARG A 65 -8.18 10.31 -1.77
CA ARG A 65 -9.14 9.98 -0.70
C ARG A 65 -8.45 9.57 0.59
N LEU A 66 -7.18 9.13 0.52
CA LEU A 66 -6.34 8.87 1.67
C LEU A 66 -6.13 10.18 2.44
N ARG A 67 -6.39 10.17 3.76
CA ARG A 67 -6.33 11.34 4.64
C ARG A 67 -5.15 11.26 5.59
#